data_AF-A0A7S3AUH1-F1
#
_entry.id   AF-A0A7S3AUH1-F1
#
_cell.length_a   1.000
_cell.length_b   1.000
_cell.length_c   1.000
_cell.angle_alpha   90.00
_cell.angle_beta   90.00
_cell.angle_gamma   90.00
#
_symmetry.space_group_name_H-M   'P 1'
#
loop_
_entity.id
_entity.type
_entity.pdbx_description
1 polymer ?
#
loop_
_entity_poly.entity_id
_entity_poly.type
_entity_poly.pdbx_seq_one_letter_code
_entity_poly.pdbx_strand_id
1 'polypeptide(L)'
;AGLGIVAEHGGKLLSRNAATEAGRQMLALLQQPEAKFSSNVEASEAAAITLGKLLVHRTASMDASIALPEFLAWLPLRHSDEESVGDAVKCLCSLLDADAAAVMGANGSHFPKVLGTMASAYQSDGIEAALSSRMATMVQQWRAQDQQLLESCTAGLTQTSRDKIVRMATA
;
A
#
# COMPACT_ATOMS: atom_id res chain seq x y z
N ALA A 1 -13.60 9.01 -1.23
CA ALA A 1 -13.49 8.78 -2.68
C ALA A 1 -12.97 10.01 -3.45
N GLY A 2 -13.72 11.11 -3.55
CA GLY A 2 -13.37 12.23 -4.45
C GLY A 2 -12.00 12.90 -4.22
N LEU A 3 -11.58 13.07 -2.96
CA LEU A 3 -10.28 13.68 -2.64
C LEU A 3 -9.09 12.87 -3.18
N GLY A 4 -9.17 11.53 -3.17
CA GLY A 4 -8.12 10.67 -3.72
C GLY A 4 -7.97 10.85 -5.23
N ILE A 5 -9.08 10.96 -5.96
CA ILE A 5 -9.08 11.23 -7.41
C ILE A 5 -8.47 12.61 -7.70
N VAL A 6 -8.80 13.62 -6.88
CA VAL A 6 -8.23 14.97 -7.00
C VAL A 6 -6.73 14.98 -6.68
N ALA A 7 -6.28 14.16 -5.72
CA ALA A 7 -4.86 13.96 -5.45
C ALA A 7 -4.14 13.34 -6.66
N GLU A 8 -4.74 12.37 -7.32
CA GLU A 8 -4.15 11.71 -8.48
C GLU A 8 -4.15 12.60 -9.74
N HIS A 9 -5.31 13.12 -10.14
CA HIS A 9 -5.50 13.78 -11.43
C HIS A 9 -5.64 15.31 -11.35
N GLY A 10 -5.91 15.88 -10.17
CA GLY A 10 -6.22 17.29 -10.03
C GLY A 10 -5.03 18.23 -10.29
N GLY A 11 -3.79 17.73 -10.32
CA GLY A 11 -2.58 18.52 -10.51
C GLY A 11 -2.56 19.76 -9.61
N LYS A 12 -2.47 20.95 -10.22
CA LYS A 12 -2.43 22.25 -9.52
C LYS A 12 -3.77 22.67 -8.88
N LEU A 13 -4.89 22.01 -9.20
CA LEU A 13 -6.18 22.28 -8.57
C LEU A 13 -6.18 21.92 -7.09
N LEU A 14 -5.38 20.91 -6.70
CA LEU A 14 -5.12 20.62 -5.29
C LEU A 14 -3.86 21.38 -4.86
N SER A 15 -4.06 22.53 -4.22
CA SER A 15 -2.95 23.33 -3.71
C SER A 15 -2.12 22.56 -2.67
N ARG A 16 -0.86 22.94 -2.48
CA ARG A 16 0.03 22.32 -1.48
C ARG A 16 -0.58 22.35 -0.08
N ASN A 17 -1.13 23.51 0.32
CA ASN A 17 -1.75 23.67 1.64
C ASN A 17 -2.99 22.78 1.79
N ALA A 18 -3.81 22.67 0.74
CA ALA A 18 -4.97 21.78 0.76
C ALA A 18 -4.57 20.31 0.81
N ALA A 19 -3.50 19.90 0.11
CA ALA A 19 -2.97 18.55 0.17
C ALA A 19 -2.40 18.21 1.55
N THR A 20 -1.66 19.14 2.17
CA THR A 20 -1.14 18.98 3.54
C THR A 20 -2.29 18.85 4.55
N GLU A 21 -3.32 19.69 4.44
CA GLU A 21 -4.49 19.60 5.32
C GLU A 21 -5.24 18.28 5.14
N ALA A 22 -5.46 17.87 3.89
CA ALA A 22 -6.07 16.59 3.57
C ALA A 22 -5.31 15.41 4.18
N GLY A 23 -3.97 15.39 4.04
CA GLY A 23 -3.12 14.37 4.64
C GLY A 23 -3.27 14.31 6.17
N ARG A 24 -3.27 15.47 6.83
CA ARG A 24 -3.47 15.57 8.29
C ARG A 24 -4.83 15.04 8.73
N GLN A 25 -5.89 15.36 7.99
CA GLN A 25 -7.24 14.88 8.28
C GLN A 25 -7.37 13.37 8.11
N MET A 26 -6.77 12.81 7.05
CA MET A 26 -6.78 11.35 6.85
C MET A 26 -6.03 10.64 7.99
N LEU A 27 -4.84 11.13 8.36
CA LEU A 27 -4.10 10.60 9.52
C LEU A 27 -4.93 10.63 10.80
N ALA A 28 -5.55 11.78 11.12
CA ALA A 28 -6.37 11.92 12.31
C ALA A 28 -7.59 10.97 12.32
N LEU A 29 -8.20 10.74 11.15
CA LEU A 29 -9.32 9.80 11.01
C LEU A 29 -8.88 8.36 11.25
N LEU A 30 -7.77 7.95 10.63
CA LEU A 30 -7.27 6.57 10.70
C LEU A 30 -6.80 6.18 12.10
N GLN A 31 -6.37 7.17 12.89
CA GLN A 31 -5.90 7.01 14.27
C GLN A 31 -7.02 7.03 15.31
N GLN A 32 -8.29 7.25 14.91
CA GLN A 32 -9.40 7.18 15.85
C GLN A 32 -9.57 5.75 16.38
N PRO A 33 -9.83 5.55 17.69
CA PRO A 33 -10.06 4.22 18.27
C PRO A 33 -11.18 3.45 17.56
N GLU A 34 -12.21 4.16 17.09
CA GLU A 34 -13.39 3.60 16.43
C GLU A 34 -13.19 3.35 14.93
N ALA A 35 -12.03 3.69 14.34
CA ALA A 35 -11.80 3.57 12.90
C ALA A 35 -11.93 2.11 12.41
N LYS A 36 -11.64 1.13 13.28
CA LYS A 36 -11.74 -0.30 12.98
C LYS A 36 -13.12 -0.91 13.29
N PHE A 37 -14.09 -0.11 13.75
CA PHE A 37 -15.45 -0.61 14.00
C PHE A 37 -16.15 -0.94 12.68
N SER A 38 -17.02 -1.95 12.70
CA SER A 38 -17.73 -2.40 11.49
C SER A 38 -18.54 -1.28 10.82
N SER A 39 -19.03 -0.29 11.57
CA SER A 39 -19.73 0.88 11.02
C SER A 39 -18.81 1.89 10.30
N ASN A 40 -17.50 1.83 10.55
CA ASN A 40 -16.53 2.86 10.13
C ASN A 40 -15.42 2.30 9.23
N VAL A 41 -15.23 0.98 9.20
CA VAL A 41 -14.05 0.35 8.59
C VAL A 41 -13.96 0.61 7.09
N GLU A 42 -15.08 0.58 6.36
CA GLU A 42 -15.09 0.89 4.92
C GLU A 42 -14.67 2.34 4.64
N ALA A 43 -15.19 3.29 5.41
CA ALA A 43 -14.82 4.70 5.30
C ALA A 43 -13.34 4.93 5.64
N SER A 44 -12.84 4.18 6.62
CA SER A 44 -11.43 4.25 7.03
C SER A 44 -10.50 3.60 6.02
N GLU A 45 -10.88 2.48 5.41
CA GLU A 45 -10.13 1.90 4.28
C GLU A 45 -10.10 2.86 3.08
N ALA A 46 -11.21 3.55 2.76
CA ALA A 46 -11.24 4.59 1.74
C ALA A 46 -10.35 5.80 2.07
N ALA A 47 -10.25 6.17 3.35
CA ALA A 47 -9.32 7.19 3.82
C ALA A 47 -7.86 6.73 3.70
N ALA A 48 -7.55 5.46 3.99
CA ALA A 48 -6.23 4.87 3.79
C ALA A 48 -5.81 4.88 2.31
N ILE A 49 -6.71 4.54 1.38
CA ILE A 49 -6.46 4.66 -0.06
C ILE A 49 -6.16 6.12 -0.44
N THR A 50 -6.95 7.05 0.09
CA THR A 50 -6.74 8.49 -0.16
C THR A 50 -5.37 8.96 0.35
N LEU A 51 -4.95 8.48 1.53
CA LEU A 51 -3.62 8.74 2.09
C LEU A 51 -2.51 8.16 1.19
N GLY A 52 -2.70 6.95 0.68
CA GLY A 52 -1.79 6.33 -0.31
C GLY A 52 -1.65 7.18 -1.58
N LYS A 53 -2.77 7.64 -2.16
CA LYS A 53 -2.75 8.53 -3.34
C LYS A 53 -2.06 9.87 -3.05
N LEU A 54 -2.25 10.45 -1.87
CA LEU A 54 -1.53 11.65 -1.45
C LEU A 54 -0.02 11.40 -1.32
N LEU A 55 0.40 10.26 -0.76
CA LEU A 55 1.81 9.88 -0.66
C LEU A 55 2.47 9.74 -2.03
N VAL A 56 1.76 9.15 -3.00
CA VAL A 56 2.27 8.96 -4.37
C VAL A 56 2.30 10.27 -5.16
N HIS A 57 1.21 11.04 -5.15
CA HIS A 57 1.03 12.15 -6.09
C HIS A 57 1.28 13.53 -5.49
N ARG A 58 1.35 13.64 -4.16
CA ARG A 58 1.53 14.90 -3.43
C ARG A 58 2.61 14.80 -2.36
N THR A 59 3.65 13.98 -2.60
CA THR A 59 4.73 13.68 -1.66
C THR A 59 5.34 14.91 -0.99
N ALA A 60 5.58 16.00 -1.74
CA ALA A 60 6.12 17.25 -1.20
C ALA A 60 5.19 17.97 -0.19
N SER A 61 3.95 17.53 -0.05
CA SER A 61 2.94 18.05 0.88
C SER A 61 2.68 17.10 2.06
N MET A 62 3.34 15.94 2.08
CA MET A 62 3.14 14.87 3.03
C MET A 62 4.38 14.68 3.91
N ASP A 63 4.16 14.43 5.20
CA ASP A 63 5.20 13.87 6.07
C ASP A 63 5.20 12.35 5.93
N ALA A 64 6.07 11.84 5.05
CA ALA A 64 6.17 10.41 4.77
C ALA A 64 6.57 9.60 6.01
N SER A 65 7.28 10.19 6.99
CA SER A 65 7.72 9.48 8.19
C SER A 65 6.55 9.03 9.08
N ILE A 66 5.41 9.71 8.98
CA ILE A 66 4.18 9.41 9.73
C ILE A 66 3.15 8.74 8.82
N ALA A 67 2.94 9.30 7.62
CA ALA A 67 1.89 8.86 6.73
C ALA A 67 2.13 7.48 6.11
N LEU A 68 3.39 7.12 5.83
CA LEU A 68 3.70 5.83 5.21
C LEU A 68 3.44 4.65 6.17
N PRO A 69 3.92 4.66 7.43
CA PRO A 69 3.57 3.61 8.38
C PRO A 69 2.06 3.49 8.61
N GLU A 70 1.34 4.61 8.70
CA GLU A 70 -0.11 4.60 8.86
C GLU A 70 -0.78 3.93 7.66
N PHE A 71 -0.45 4.32 6.43
CA PHE A 71 -0.97 3.68 5.23
C PHE A 71 -0.72 2.15 5.22
N LEU A 72 0.51 1.72 5.52
CA LEU A 72 0.88 0.30 5.56
C LEU A 72 0.12 -0.48 6.65
N ALA A 73 -0.20 0.15 7.78
CA ALA A 73 -0.94 -0.48 8.87
C ALA A 73 -2.37 -0.88 8.46
N TRP A 74 -2.96 -0.16 7.50
CA TRP A 74 -4.29 -0.45 6.96
C TRP A 74 -4.31 -1.56 5.91
N LEU A 75 -3.17 -1.94 5.35
CA LEU A 75 -3.09 -3.01 4.35
C LEU A 75 -2.96 -4.41 4.98
N PRO A 76 -3.43 -5.47 4.31
CA PRO A 76 -4.33 -5.43 3.15
C PRO A 76 -5.74 -4.97 3.54
N LEU A 77 -6.43 -4.31 2.62
CA LEU A 77 -7.83 -3.91 2.78
C LEU A 77 -8.74 -5.15 2.72
N ARG A 78 -9.80 -5.17 3.53
CA ARG A 78 -10.68 -6.36 3.68
C ARG A 78 -12.16 -6.07 3.47
N HIS A 79 -12.56 -4.82 3.55
CA HIS A 79 -13.96 -4.41 3.48
C HIS A 79 -14.25 -3.55 2.25
N SER A 80 -13.21 -3.08 1.57
CA SER A 80 -13.29 -2.35 0.32
C SER A 80 -13.62 -3.27 -0.86
N ASP A 81 -14.24 -2.71 -1.89
CA ASP A 81 -14.41 -3.38 -3.18
C ASP A 81 -13.06 -3.67 -3.88
N GLU A 82 -13.11 -4.54 -4.89
CA GLU A 82 -11.92 -5.04 -5.57
C GLU A 82 -11.14 -3.95 -6.32
N GLU A 83 -11.84 -2.95 -6.87
CA GLU A 83 -11.22 -1.80 -7.56
C GLU A 83 -10.40 -0.97 -6.56
N SER A 84 -10.98 -0.71 -5.39
CA SER A 84 -10.35 0.02 -4.28
C SER A 84 -9.15 -0.73 -3.70
N VAL A 85 -9.21 -2.06 -3.62
CA VAL A 85 -8.05 -2.91 -3.29
C VAL A 85 -6.96 -2.75 -4.34
N GLY A 86 -7.33 -2.74 -5.62
CA GLY A 86 -6.41 -2.47 -6.73
C GLY A 86 -5.72 -1.13 -6.61
N ASP A 87 -6.46 -0.07 -6.30
CA ASP A 87 -5.90 1.27 -6.08
C ASP A 87 -4.91 1.33 -4.91
N ALA A 88 -5.21 0.66 -3.80
CA ALA A 88 -4.28 0.56 -2.67
C ALA A 88 -2.98 -0.15 -3.06
N VAL A 89 -3.07 -1.25 -3.80
CA VAL A 89 -1.91 -2.03 -4.25
C VAL A 89 -1.11 -1.25 -5.31
N LYS A 90 -1.77 -0.52 -6.21
CA LYS A 90 -1.12 0.40 -7.15
C LYS A 90 -0.32 1.47 -6.39
N CYS A 91 -0.90 2.04 -5.33
CA CYS A 91 -0.20 3.00 -4.48
C CYS A 91 1.03 2.37 -3.80
N LEU A 92 0.89 1.19 -3.20
CA LEU A 92 1.99 0.46 -2.57
C LEU A 92 3.15 0.23 -3.55
N CYS A 93 2.86 -0.32 -4.74
CA CYS A 93 3.87 -0.55 -5.76
C CYS A 93 4.54 0.75 -6.23
N SER A 94 3.80 1.84 -6.38
CA SER A 94 4.37 3.15 -6.76
C SER A 94 5.26 3.75 -5.69
N LEU A 95 4.95 3.54 -4.41
CA LEU A 95 5.83 3.94 -3.32
C LEU A 95 7.10 3.09 -3.27
N LEU A 96 7.01 1.79 -3.54
CA LEU A 96 8.17 0.89 -3.63
C LEU A 96 9.11 1.27 -4.78
N ASP A 97 8.56 1.63 -5.95
CA ASP A 97 9.38 2.10 -7.09
C ASP A 97 10.07 3.43 -6.80
N ALA A 98 9.46 4.30 -6.00
CA ALA A 98 10.04 5.59 -5.63
C ALA A 98 11.12 5.47 -4.55
N ASP A 99 10.85 4.71 -3.48
CA ASP A 99 11.79 4.49 -2.37
C ASP A 99 11.46 3.18 -1.64
N ALA A 100 11.97 2.06 -2.17
CA ALA A 100 11.76 0.75 -1.58
C ALA A 100 12.29 0.66 -0.14
N ALA A 101 13.41 1.33 0.17
CA ALA A 101 14.03 1.26 1.50
C ALA A 101 13.14 1.91 2.56
N ALA A 102 12.53 3.06 2.25
CA ALA A 102 11.58 3.72 3.15
C ALA A 102 10.33 2.86 3.38
N VAL A 103 9.78 2.23 2.34
CA VAL A 103 8.59 1.38 2.45
C VAL A 103 8.87 0.10 3.23
N MET A 104 10.01 -0.55 2.99
CA MET A 104 10.41 -1.76 3.71
C MET A 104 10.71 -1.50 5.18
N GLY A 105 10.98 -0.25 5.57
CA GLY A 105 11.28 0.14 6.94
C GLY A 105 12.70 -0.25 7.37
N ALA A 106 13.11 0.24 8.54
CA ALA A 106 14.44 -0.05 9.09
C ALA A 106 14.63 -1.56 9.24
N ASN A 107 15.72 -2.09 8.67
CA ASN A 107 16.03 -3.52 8.65
C ASN A 107 14.91 -4.41 8.07
N GLY A 108 14.08 -3.88 7.17
CA GLY A 108 12.98 -4.63 6.56
C GLY A 108 11.79 -4.89 7.49
N SER A 109 11.60 -4.07 8.54
CA SER A 109 10.53 -4.25 9.53
C SER A 109 9.12 -4.33 8.94
N HIS A 110 8.85 -3.66 7.82
CA HIS A 110 7.57 -3.70 7.12
C HIS A 110 7.51 -4.73 6.00
N PHE A 111 8.65 -5.34 5.64
CA PHE A 111 8.73 -6.20 4.48
C PHE A 111 7.77 -7.40 4.54
N PRO A 112 7.58 -8.09 5.67
CA PRO A 112 6.56 -9.14 5.78
C PRO A 112 5.13 -8.64 5.47
N LYS A 113 4.78 -7.43 5.90
CA LYS A 113 3.47 -6.81 5.64
C LYS A 113 3.30 -6.47 4.15
N VAL A 114 4.35 -5.93 3.53
CA VAL A 114 4.38 -5.64 2.08
C VAL A 114 4.16 -6.94 1.30
N LEU A 115 4.92 -7.98 1.59
CA LEU A 115 4.80 -9.29 0.94
C LEU A 115 3.42 -9.92 1.17
N GLY A 116 2.89 -9.85 2.38
CA GLY A 116 1.54 -10.32 2.70
C GLY A 116 0.45 -9.60 1.90
N THR A 117 0.60 -8.29 1.72
CA THR A 117 -0.34 -7.45 0.94
C THR A 117 -0.26 -7.78 -0.56
N MET A 118 0.95 -7.88 -1.11
CA MET A 118 1.15 -8.29 -2.51
C MET A 118 0.60 -9.69 -2.74
N ALA A 119 0.84 -10.62 -1.82
CA ALA A 119 0.30 -11.97 -1.90
C ALA A 119 -1.23 -12.01 -1.84
N SER A 120 -1.88 -11.21 -0.98
CA SER A 120 -3.35 -11.20 -0.95
C SER A 120 -3.94 -10.72 -2.27
N ALA A 121 -3.32 -9.74 -2.92
CA ALA A 121 -3.79 -9.15 -4.17
C ALA A 121 -3.34 -9.90 -5.44
N TYR A 122 -2.24 -10.64 -5.39
CA TYR A 122 -1.69 -11.27 -6.59
C TYR A 122 -2.72 -12.21 -7.25
N GLN A 123 -3.06 -11.87 -8.50
CA GLN A 123 -4.07 -12.54 -9.33
C GLN A 123 -5.44 -12.70 -8.66
N SER A 124 -5.82 -11.80 -7.75
CA SER A 124 -7.19 -11.72 -7.26
C SER A 124 -8.10 -11.01 -8.25
N ASP A 125 -9.41 -11.20 -8.10
CA ASP A 125 -10.41 -10.43 -8.83
C ASP A 125 -10.21 -8.92 -8.58
N GLY A 126 -10.48 -8.11 -9.61
CA GLY A 126 -10.21 -6.67 -9.66
C GLY A 126 -8.75 -6.22 -9.79
N ILE A 127 -7.78 -7.14 -9.76
CA ILE A 127 -6.37 -6.80 -9.98
C ILE A 127 -5.99 -6.99 -11.45
N GLU A 128 -5.64 -5.88 -12.10
CA GLU A 128 -5.17 -5.88 -13.49
C GLU A 128 -3.91 -6.75 -13.67
N ALA A 129 -3.82 -7.43 -14.82
CA ALA A 129 -2.68 -8.27 -15.17
C ALA A 129 -1.35 -7.52 -15.13
N ALA A 130 -1.34 -6.25 -15.54
CA ALA A 130 -0.16 -5.39 -15.49
C ALA A 130 0.32 -5.14 -14.05
N LEU A 131 -0.60 -4.93 -13.10
CA LEU A 131 -0.26 -4.76 -11.69
C LEU A 131 0.25 -6.06 -11.07
N SER A 132 -0.37 -7.20 -11.40
CA SER A 132 0.12 -8.52 -10.99
C SER A 132 1.53 -8.80 -11.52
N SER A 133 1.80 -8.48 -12.79
CA SER A 133 3.12 -8.62 -13.41
C SER A 133 4.17 -7.71 -12.75
N ARG A 134 3.80 -6.48 -12.43
CA ARG A 134 4.66 -5.54 -11.67
C ARG A 134 5.03 -6.10 -10.30
N MET A 135 4.05 -6.63 -9.56
CA MET A 135 4.31 -7.27 -8.25
C MET A 135 5.28 -8.46 -8.38
N ALA A 136 5.08 -9.33 -9.38
CA ALA A 136 5.96 -10.46 -9.62
C ALA A 136 7.40 -10.01 -9.92
N THR A 137 7.55 -9.00 -10.79
CA THR A 137 8.86 -8.43 -11.14
C THR A 137 9.60 -7.90 -9.90
N MET A 138 8.90 -7.17 -9.01
CA MET A 138 9.50 -6.68 -7.76
C MET A 138 9.98 -7.84 -6.87
N VAL A 139 9.15 -8.87 -6.68
CA VAL A 139 9.51 -10.04 -5.86
C VAL A 139 10.71 -10.80 -6.46
N GLN A 140 10.79 -10.93 -7.79
CA GLN A 140 11.93 -11.55 -8.47
C GLN A 140 13.22 -10.75 -8.26
N GLN A 141 13.14 -9.43 -8.34
CA GLN A 141 14.29 -8.55 -8.08
C GLN A 141 14.77 -8.68 -6.64
N TRP A 142 13.88 -8.67 -5.66
CA TRP A 142 14.26 -8.86 -4.25
C TRP A 142 14.85 -10.24 -3.99
N ARG A 143 14.29 -11.29 -4.61
CA ARG A 143 14.87 -12.64 -4.55
C ARG A 143 16.30 -12.68 -5.11
N ALA A 144 16.54 -12.01 -6.23
CA ALA A 144 17.86 -11.96 -6.86
C ALA A 144 18.87 -11.13 -6.03
N GLN A 145 18.40 -10.11 -5.30
CA GLN A 145 19.24 -9.27 -4.45
C GLN A 145 19.57 -9.95 -3.11
N ASP A 146 18.57 -10.48 -2.42
CA ASP A 146 18.72 -11.12 -1.11
C ASP A 146 17.65 -12.18 -0.88
N GLN A 147 17.94 -13.40 -1.34
CA GLN A 147 17.06 -14.54 -1.18
C GLN A 147 16.81 -14.89 0.30
N GLN A 148 17.82 -14.78 1.16
CA GLN A 148 17.68 -15.15 2.58
C GLN A 148 16.77 -14.18 3.31
N LEU A 149 16.88 -12.88 3.03
CA LEU A 149 15.97 -11.88 3.59
C LEU A 149 14.52 -12.16 3.15
N LEU A 150 14.30 -12.41 1.85
CA LEU A 150 12.97 -12.72 1.34
C LEU A 150 12.38 -13.96 2.04
N GLU A 151 13.15 -15.05 2.18
CA GLU A 151 12.74 -16.26 2.89
C GLU A 151 12.40 -15.98 4.36
N SER A 152 13.24 -15.21 5.07
CA SER A 152 13.00 -14.85 6.47
C SER A 152 11.72 -14.01 6.65
N CYS A 153 11.45 -13.07 5.75
CA CYS A 153 10.27 -12.21 5.81
C CYS A 153 8.98 -12.95 5.46
N THR A 154 9.06 -14.08 4.75
CA THR A 154 7.89 -14.92 4.42
C THR A 154 7.58 -15.96 5.48
N ALA A 155 8.51 -16.27 6.40
CA ALA A 155 8.36 -17.32 7.40
C ALA A 155 7.11 -17.15 8.29
N GLY A 156 6.74 -15.90 8.61
CA GLY A 156 5.55 -15.57 9.42
C GLY A 156 4.23 -15.52 8.65
N LEU A 157 4.25 -15.70 7.33
CA LEU A 157 3.05 -15.64 6.49
C LEU A 157 2.33 -16.98 6.40
N THR A 158 1.03 -16.94 6.09
CA THR A 158 0.22 -18.14 5.85
C THR A 158 0.78 -18.93 4.68
N GLN A 159 0.51 -20.25 4.63
CA GLN A 159 0.98 -21.10 3.53
C GLN A 159 0.48 -20.58 2.18
N THR A 160 -0.79 -20.17 2.10
CA THR A 160 -1.38 -19.60 0.88
C THR A 160 -0.64 -18.34 0.41
N SER A 161 -0.28 -17.44 1.32
CA SER A 161 0.51 -16.25 0.97
C SER A 161 1.92 -16.64 0.50
N ARG A 162 2.56 -17.60 1.16
CA ARG A 162 3.89 -18.10 0.76
C ARG A 162 3.86 -18.72 -0.63
N ASP A 163 2.86 -19.54 -0.94
CA ASP A 163 2.72 -20.17 -2.26
C ASP A 163 2.55 -19.11 -3.37
N LYS A 164 1.77 -18.05 -3.12
CA LYS A 164 1.63 -16.94 -4.06
C LYS A 164 2.93 -16.15 -4.24
N ILE A 165 3.72 -15.96 -3.19
CA ILE A 165 5.03 -15.31 -3.29
C ILE A 165 6.01 -16.17 -4.08
N VAL A 166 6.02 -17.48 -3.88
CA VAL A 166 6.81 -18.41 -4.69
C VAL A 166 6.41 -18.31 -6.16
N ARG A 167 5.10 -18.30 -6.47
CA ARG A 167 4.62 -18.11 -7.85
C ARG A 167 5.11 -16.80 -8.46
N MET A 168 4.98 -15.69 -7.73
CA MET A 168 5.52 -14.39 -8.16
C MET A 168 7.02 -14.46 -8.45
N ALA A 169 7.79 -15.12 -7.57
CA ALA A 169 9.22 -15.28 -7.71
C ALA A 169 9.68 -16.20 -8.85
N THR A 170 8.74 -16.87 -9.53
CA THR A 170 8.99 -17.80 -10.64
C THR A 170 8.20 -17.49 -11.92
N ALA A 171 7.37 -16.43 -11.91
CA ALA A 171 6.49 -16.05 -13.01
C ALA A 171 7.25 -15.44 -14.20
#